data_AF-A0A2E5WSL4-F1
#
_entry.id   AF-A0A2E5WSL4-F1
#
_cell.length_a   1.000
_cell.length_b   1.000
_cell.length_c   1.000
_cell.angle_alpha   90.00
_cell.angle_beta   90.00
_cell.angle_gamma   90.00
#
_symmetry.space_group_name_H-M   'P 1'
#
loop_
_entity.id
_entity.type
_entity.pdbx_description
1 polymer ?
#
loop_
_entity_poly.entity_id
_entity_poly.type
_entity_poly.pdbx_seq_one_letter_code
_entity_poly.pdbx_strand_id
1 'polypeptide(L)'
;MQWFVAMMLIPLASEAAVSFRHEVLPILTRQGCNAGTCHGSPSGKGGFALSLFAFDAEADHTVLTKDYRGRRIDPVDPDASLLLRKPSTAIAHRGGLKLPKASREYR
;
A
#
# COMPACT_ATOMS: atom_id res chain seq x y z
N MET A 1 -49.89 22.26 -21.42
CA MET A 1 -48.49 22.74 -21.44
C MET A 1 -47.68 21.81 -20.53
N GLN A 2 -47.29 20.63 -21.04
CA GLN A 2 -46.53 19.65 -20.27
C GLN A 2 -45.04 19.84 -20.54
N TRP A 3 -44.33 20.30 -19.52
CA TRP A 3 -42.87 20.36 -19.52
C TRP A 3 -42.34 18.96 -19.26
N PHE A 4 -41.82 18.31 -20.30
CA PHE A 4 -41.06 17.08 -20.14
C PHE A 4 -39.71 17.43 -19.52
N VAL A 5 -39.55 17.13 -18.23
CA VAL A 5 -38.24 17.13 -17.58
C VAL A 5 -37.54 15.84 -18.01
N ALA A 6 -36.56 15.96 -18.91
CA ALA A 6 -35.65 14.87 -19.21
C ALA A 6 -34.74 14.67 -17.99
N MET A 7 -35.03 13.65 -17.18
CA MET A 7 -34.16 13.26 -16.08
C MET A 7 -32.91 12.59 -16.65
N MET A 8 -31.84 13.37 -16.78
CA MET A 8 -30.55 12.87 -17.24
C MET A 8 -29.92 12.08 -16.09
N LEU A 9 -29.87 10.76 -16.23
CA LEU A 9 -29.17 9.89 -15.30
C LEU A 9 -27.66 10.11 -15.48
N ILE A 10 -27.04 10.83 -14.54
CA ILE A 10 -25.59 10.93 -14.45
C ILE A 10 -25.09 9.65 -13.76
N PRO A 11 -24.25 8.84 -14.41
CA PRO A 11 -23.64 7.71 -13.72
C PRO A 11 -22.73 8.26 -12.62
N LEU A 12 -23.01 7.87 -11.37
CA LEU A 12 -22.07 8.07 -10.27
C LEU A 12 -20.81 7.27 -10.62
N ALA A 13 -19.68 7.96 -10.73
CA ALA A 13 -18.40 7.29 -10.91
C ALA A 13 -18.20 6.33 -9.72
N SER A 14 -18.17 5.02 -10.01
CA SER A 14 -17.68 4.04 -9.05
C SER A 14 -16.24 4.43 -8.73
N GLU A 15 -15.87 4.50 -7.45
CA GLU A 15 -14.45 4.57 -7.09
C GLU A 15 -13.73 3.43 -7.80
N ALA A 16 -12.72 3.78 -8.61
CA ALA A 16 -11.95 2.80 -9.32
C ALA A 16 -11.23 1.90 -8.30
N ALA A 17 -11.20 0.59 -8.56
CA ALA A 17 -10.49 -0.34 -7.70
C ALA A 17 -9.00 0.04 -7.62
N VAL A 18 -8.45 0.07 -6.40
CA VAL A 18 -7.05 0.41 -6.16
C VAL A 18 -6.13 -0.60 -6.85
N SER A 19 -5.25 -0.12 -7.72
CA SER A 19 -4.27 -0.92 -8.43
C SER A 19 -3.01 -1.12 -7.61
N PHE A 20 -2.72 -2.35 -7.19
CA PHE A 20 -1.47 -2.65 -6.48
C PHE A 20 -0.23 -2.18 -7.24
N ARG A 21 -0.18 -2.43 -8.57
CA ARG A 21 0.97 -2.09 -9.40
C ARG A 21 1.12 -0.59 -9.64
N HIS A 22 0.01 0.13 -9.84
CA HIS A 22 0.05 1.54 -10.26
C HIS A 22 -0.14 2.53 -9.11
N GLU A 23 -0.61 2.08 -7.95
CA GLU A 23 -0.89 2.96 -6.81
C GLU A 23 -0.08 2.55 -5.57
N VAL A 24 -0.06 1.27 -5.20
CA VAL A 24 0.63 0.82 -3.97
C VAL A 24 2.15 0.73 -4.16
N LEU A 25 2.63 0.03 -5.18
CA LEU A 25 4.07 -0.13 -5.43
C LEU A 25 4.81 1.21 -5.61
N PRO A 26 4.28 2.20 -6.36
CA PRO A 26 4.92 3.50 -6.47
C PRO A 26 5.06 4.23 -5.15
N ILE A 27 4.09 4.10 -4.24
CA ILE A 27 4.19 4.66 -2.87
C ILE A 27 5.33 3.98 -2.12
N LEU A 28 5.40 2.64 -2.12
CA LEU A 28 6.46 1.89 -1.44
C LEU A 28 7.85 2.27 -1.99
N THR A 29 7.96 2.45 -3.30
CA THR A 29 9.19 2.90 -3.96
C THR A 29 9.55 4.33 -3.57
N ARG A 30 8.60 5.25 -3.64
CA ARG A 30 8.82 6.67 -3.31
C ARG A 30 9.22 6.87 -1.84
N GLN A 31 8.63 6.10 -0.93
CA GLN A 31 9.00 6.14 0.49
C GLN A 31 10.29 5.34 0.80
N GLY A 32 10.87 4.67 -0.21
CA GLY A 32 12.13 3.94 -0.10
C GLY A 32 12.02 2.61 0.66
N CYS A 33 10.82 2.04 0.79
CA CYS A 33 10.59 0.77 1.49
C CYS A 33 11.32 -0.37 0.77
N ASN A 34 11.21 -0.44 -0.55
CA ASN A 34 11.81 -1.46 -1.42
C ASN A 34 13.16 -1.01 -2.02
N ALA A 35 13.86 -0.09 -1.36
CA ALA A 35 15.21 0.29 -1.75
C ALA A 35 16.23 -0.74 -1.24
N GLY A 36 17.38 -0.84 -1.95
CA GLY A 36 18.46 -1.77 -1.63
C GLY A 36 19.09 -1.60 -0.24
N THR A 37 18.82 -0.49 0.44
CA THR A 37 19.27 -0.24 1.82
C THR A 37 18.49 -1.04 2.87
N CYS A 38 17.24 -1.45 2.57
CA CYS A 38 16.33 -2.11 3.52
C CYS A 38 15.61 -3.30 2.87
N HIS A 39 14.29 -3.22 2.63
CA HIS A 39 13.52 -4.37 2.18
C HIS A 39 13.79 -4.74 0.72
N GLY A 40 14.30 -3.82 -0.09
CA GLY A 40 14.79 -4.11 -1.44
C GLY A 40 16.20 -4.71 -1.51
N SER A 41 16.86 -4.92 -0.37
CA SER A 41 18.14 -5.63 -0.37
C SER A 41 17.95 -7.11 -0.73
N PRO A 42 18.97 -7.82 -1.29
CA PRO A 42 18.81 -9.21 -1.72
C PRO A 42 18.28 -10.17 -0.65
N SER A 43 18.52 -9.89 0.63
CA SER A 43 18.02 -10.68 1.77
C SER A 43 16.88 -10.01 2.53
N GLY A 44 16.42 -8.83 2.11
CA GLY A 44 15.46 -8.02 2.85
C GLY A 44 15.94 -7.66 4.26
N LYS A 45 15.01 -7.31 5.15
CA LYS A 45 15.28 -7.07 6.58
C LYS A 45 14.14 -7.60 7.44
N GLY A 46 14.48 -8.24 8.56
CA GLY A 46 13.49 -8.73 9.52
C GLY A 46 12.50 -9.75 8.93
N GLY A 47 12.98 -10.61 8.01
CA GLY A 47 12.14 -11.57 7.29
C GLY A 47 11.20 -10.92 6.27
N PHE A 48 11.43 -9.68 5.87
CA PHE A 48 10.63 -8.98 4.87
C PHE A 48 11.52 -8.51 3.71
N ALA A 49 11.35 -9.13 2.55
CA ALA A 49 12.09 -8.87 1.33
C ALA A 49 11.12 -8.47 0.22
N LEU A 50 11.27 -7.26 -0.30
CA LEU A 50 10.59 -6.78 -1.49
C LEU A 50 11.59 -6.79 -2.64
N SER A 51 11.11 -6.90 -3.86
CA SER A 51 11.89 -6.73 -5.08
C SER A 51 12.46 -5.31 -5.14
N LEU A 52 13.71 -5.19 -5.61
CA LEU A 52 14.38 -3.90 -5.69
C LEU A 52 13.60 -2.96 -6.62
N PHE A 53 13.15 -1.82 -6.08
CA PHE A 53 12.36 -0.82 -6.80
C PHE A 53 11.15 -1.39 -7.56
N ALA A 54 10.47 -2.36 -6.96
CA ALA A 54 9.26 -2.98 -7.52
C ALA A 54 9.49 -3.72 -8.86
N PHE A 55 10.69 -4.27 -9.04
CA PHE A 55 11.05 -5.08 -10.20
C PHE A 55 10.09 -6.25 -10.46
N ASP A 56 9.60 -6.90 -9.40
CA ASP A 56 8.67 -8.02 -9.47
C ASP A 56 7.42 -7.74 -8.62
N ALA A 57 6.38 -7.22 -9.28
CA ALA A 57 5.12 -6.88 -8.65
C ALA A 57 4.35 -8.09 -8.10
N GLU A 58 4.46 -9.26 -8.73
CA GLU A 58 3.70 -10.44 -8.30
C GLU A 58 4.32 -11.05 -7.04
N ALA A 59 5.66 -11.13 -7.01
CA ALA A 59 6.40 -11.53 -5.82
C ALA A 59 6.13 -10.55 -4.67
N ASP A 60 6.21 -9.23 -4.91
CA ASP A 60 5.95 -8.21 -3.90
C ASP A 60 4.53 -8.32 -3.31
N HIS A 61 3.53 -8.54 -4.17
CA HIS A 61 2.17 -8.75 -3.72
C HIS A 61 2.06 -9.98 -2.82
N THR A 62 2.70 -11.09 -3.20
CA THR A 62 2.72 -12.33 -2.41
C THR A 62 3.40 -12.13 -1.06
N VAL A 63 4.55 -11.45 -1.00
CA VAL A 63 5.24 -11.17 0.27
C VAL A 63 4.41 -10.28 1.20
N LEU A 64 3.73 -9.28 0.64
CA LEU A 64 2.89 -8.38 1.42
C LEU A 64 1.64 -9.07 1.97
N THR A 65 0.99 -9.92 1.17
CA THR A 65 -0.34 -10.45 1.48
C THR A 65 -0.36 -11.86 2.07
N LYS A 66 0.63 -12.71 1.75
CA LYS A 66 0.59 -14.16 2.06
C LYS A 66 1.69 -14.61 3.01
N ASP A 67 2.90 -14.07 2.88
CA ASP A 67 4.04 -14.50 3.70
C ASP A 67 3.76 -14.36 5.20
N TYR A 68 4.36 -15.26 5.99
CA TYR A 68 4.12 -15.38 7.43
C TYR A 68 2.63 -15.44 7.79
N ARG A 69 1.83 -16.13 6.95
CA ARG A 69 0.39 -16.32 7.13
C ARG A 69 -0.37 -14.98 7.16
N GLY A 70 0.04 -14.05 6.30
CA GLY A 70 -0.63 -12.75 6.13
C GLY A 70 -0.40 -11.73 7.25
N ARG A 71 0.56 -11.94 8.16
CA ARG A 71 0.77 -11.10 9.36
C ARG A 71 1.01 -9.61 9.09
N ARG A 72 1.30 -9.21 7.85
CA ARG A 72 1.63 -7.82 7.51
C ARG A 72 0.43 -6.93 7.27
N ILE A 73 -0.69 -7.53 6.87
CA ILE A 73 -1.93 -6.84 6.50
C ILE A 73 -3.05 -7.44 7.33
N ASP A 74 -3.80 -6.58 8.00
CA ASP A 74 -5.04 -6.93 8.65
C ASP A 74 -6.20 -6.36 7.80
N PRO A 75 -6.97 -7.22 7.12
CA PRO A 75 -8.07 -6.78 6.26
C PRO A 75 -9.32 -6.36 7.05
N VAL A 76 -9.39 -6.67 8.35
CA VAL A 76 -10.52 -6.31 9.22
C VAL A 76 -10.26 -4.97 9.90
N ASP A 77 -9.03 -4.75 10.39
CA ASP A 77 -8.58 -3.50 10.99
C ASP A 77 -7.30 -3.01 10.28
N PRO A 78 -7.43 -2.19 9.21
CA PRO A 78 -6.28 -1.72 8.44
C PRO A 78 -5.21 -1.03 9.29
N ASP A 79 -5.62 -0.27 10.32
CA ASP A 79 -4.70 0.43 11.23
C ASP A 79 -3.87 -0.52 12.11
N ALA A 80 -4.31 -1.77 12.30
CA ALA A 80 -3.54 -2.82 12.96
C ALA A 80 -2.41 -3.39 12.07
N SER A 81 -2.46 -3.16 10.74
CA SER A 81 -1.49 -3.68 9.77
C SER A 81 -0.07 -3.24 10.08
N LEU A 82 0.88 -4.19 10.11
CA LEU A 82 2.31 -3.87 10.23
C LEU A 82 2.79 -3.00 9.08
N LEU A 83 2.18 -3.15 7.89
CA LEU A 83 2.46 -2.35 6.70
C LEU A 83 2.24 -0.84 6.93
N LEU A 84 1.31 -0.45 7.81
CA LEU A 84 1.08 0.95 8.18
C LEU A 84 1.83 1.34 9.47
N ARG A 85 1.79 0.47 10.50
CA ARG A 85 2.32 0.81 11.83
C ARG A 85 3.84 0.94 11.89
N LYS A 86 4.57 0.15 11.11
CA LYS A 86 6.04 0.21 11.04
C LYS A 86 6.50 1.53 10.40
N PRO A 87 6.15 1.85 9.13
CA PRO A 87 6.65 3.06 8.49
C PRO A 87 6.09 4.35 9.09
N SER A 88 4.94 4.32 9.78
CA SER A 88 4.42 5.47 10.54
C SER A 88 5.04 5.64 11.93
N THR A 89 5.94 4.75 12.34
CA THR A 89 6.54 4.70 13.69
C THR A 89 5.56 4.57 14.85
N ALA A 90 4.31 4.17 14.58
CA ALA A 90 3.34 3.79 15.62
C ALA A 90 3.84 2.59 16.45
N ILE A 91 4.74 1.78 15.86
CA ILE A 91 5.61 0.83 16.57
C ILE A 91 7.04 0.97 16.06
N ALA A 92 8.00 0.43 16.82
CA ALA A 92 9.42 0.52 16.48
C ALA A 92 9.73 0.03 15.05
N HIS A 93 10.37 0.90 14.25
CA HIS A 93 10.81 0.63 12.89
C HIS A 93 12.23 1.17 12.70
N ARG A 94 13.18 0.29 12.38
CA ARG A 94 14.59 0.68 12.22
C ARG A 94 14.81 1.65 11.06
N GLY A 95 13.98 1.60 10.03
CA GLY A 95 14.04 2.54 8.90
C GLY A 95 13.54 3.94 9.21
N GLY A 96 13.11 4.22 10.45
CA GLY A 96 12.56 5.51 10.86
C GLY A 96 11.18 5.81 10.28
N LEU A 97 10.78 7.08 10.35
CA LEU A 97 9.52 7.58 9.79
C LEU A 97 9.59 7.59 8.26
N LYS A 98 8.68 6.84 7.63
CA LYS A 98 8.52 6.75 6.17
C LYS A 98 7.12 7.07 5.71
N LEU A 99 6.08 6.84 6.53
CA LEU A 99 4.68 7.04 6.14
C LEU A 99 3.95 7.81 7.24
N PRO A 100 4.01 9.15 7.26
CA PRO A 100 3.31 9.96 8.25
C PRO A 100 1.80 9.71 8.20
N LYS A 101 1.14 9.53 9.34
CA LYS A 101 -0.31 9.26 9.41
C LYS A 101 -1.19 10.33 8.77
N ALA A 102 -0.71 11.57 8.74
CA ALA A 102 -1.42 12.69 8.13
C ALA A 102 -1.21 12.79 6.60
N SER A 103 -0.34 11.96 6.00
CA SER A 103 -0.06 12.02 4.58
C SER A 103 -1.21 11.44 3.75
N ARG A 104 -1.25 11.78 2.46
CA ARG A 104 -2.24 11.22 1.53
C ARG A 104 -2.02 9.72 1.35
N GLU A 105 -0.76 9.29 1.29
CA GLU A 105 -0.35 7.92 1.05
C GLU A 105 -0.67 6.96 2.21
N TYR A 106 -0.92 7.49 3.42
CA TYR A 106 -1.40 6.68 4.54
C TYR A 106 -2.90 6.40 4.45
N ARG A 107 -3.66 7.26 3.77
CA ARG A 107 -5.13 7.23 3.73
C ARG A 107 -5.68 6.54 2.49
#